data_AF-A0A0N0TF62-F1
#
_entry.id   AF-A0A0N0TF62-F1
#
_cell.length_a   1.000
_cell.length_b   1.000
_cell.length_c   1.000
_cell.angle_alpha   90.00
_cell.angle_beta   90.00
_cell.angle_gamma   90.00
#
_symmetry.space_group_name_H-M   'P 1'
#
loop_
_entity.id
_entity.type
_entity.pdbx_description
1 polymer ?
#
loop_
_entity_poly.entity_id
_entity_poly.type
_entity_poly.pdbx_seq_one_letter_code
_entity_poly.pdbx_strand_id
1 'polypeptide(L)'
;MGVCNIGTPRLQQHQREGWEVHETVHLPMGWQALLVEQAVLAAWRKERGWPPALTAADMPQAGYTETVALAHAPVETLWLDVLQACSQVLHGGRPEGDQPAA
;
A
#
# COMPACT_ATOMS: atom_id res chain seq x y z
N MET A 1 -2.74 -4.59 -0.11
CA MET A 1 -1.73 -3.76 0.60
C MET A 1 -2.44 -2.48 1.05
N GLY A 2 -1.92 -1.73 1.99
CA GLY A 2 -2.51 -0.45 2.37
C GLY A 2 -1.68 0.24 3.44
N VAL A 3 -1.93 1.53 3.69
CA VAL A 3 -1.29 2.27 4.77
C VAL A 3 -2.28 2.79 5.80
N CYS A 4 -1.84 2.90 7.06
CA CYS A 4 -2.63 3.52 8.12
C CYS A 4 -1.75 4.12 9.22
N ASN A 5 -2.30 5.06 9.98
CA ASN A 5 -1.63 5.62 11.14
C ASN A 5 -1.60 4.60 12.29
N ILE A 6 -0.51 4.59 13.05
CA ILE A 6 -0.36 3.78 14.26
C ILE A 6 -1.45 4.18 15.27
N GLY A 7 -2.06 3.18 15.91
CA GLY A 7 -3.10 3.38 16.92
C GLY A 7 -4.50 3.65 16.36
N THR A 8 -4.66 3.70 15.03
CA THR A 8 -5.99 3.79 14.42
C THR A 8 -6.66 2.42 14.30
N PRO A 9 -8.00 2.35 14.30
CA PRO A 9 -8.71 1.08 14.22
C PRO A 9 -8.67 0.43 12.83
N ARG A 10 -7.97 1.01 11.85
CA ARG A 10 -8.01 0.57 10.44
C ARG A 10 -7.62 -0.90 10.28
N LEU A 11 -6.53 -1.32 10.91
CA LEU A 11 -6.08 -2.72 10.85
C LEU A 11 -7.10 -3.67 11.50
N GLN A 12 -7.64 -3.29 12.66
CA GLN A 12 -8.66 -4.06 13.38
C GLN A 12 -9.98 -4.14 12.60
N GLN A 13 -10.35 -3.08 11.88
CA GLN A 13 -11.52 -3.07 11.02
C GLN A 13 -11.40 -4.12 9.92
N HIS A 14 -10.27 -4.18 9.20
CA HIS A 14 -10.06 -5.22 8.20
C HIS A 14 -10.07 -6.63 8.82
N GLN A 15 -9.45 -6.82 9.99
CA GLN A 15 -9.47 -8.11 10.67
C GLN A 15 -10.89 -8.59 11.02
N ARG A 16 -11.77 -7.68 11.45
CA ARG A 16 -13.19 -8.02 11.72
C ARG A 16 -13.94 -8.45 10.46
N GLU A 17 -13.52 -7.97 9.29
CA GLU A 17 -14.06 -8.36 7.98
C GLU A 17 -13.36 -9.61 7.41
N GLY A 18 -12.63 -10.37 8.24
CA GLY A 18 -12.01 -11.64 7.86
C GLY A 18 -10.64 -11.53 7.18
N TRP A 19 -10.03 -10.34 7.16
CA TRP A 19 -8.68 -10.17 6.61
C TRP A 19 -7.60 -10.58 7.61
N GLU A 20 -6.60 -11.29 7.13
CA GLU A 20 -5.41 -11.62 7.90
C GLU A 20 -4.25 -10.69 7.53
N VAL A 21 -3.47 -10.29 8.54
CA VAL A 21 -2.28 -9.47 8.33
C VAL A 21 -1.12 -10.40 8.05
N HIS A 22 -0.54 -10.29 6.85
CA HIS A 22 0.68 -11.01 6.51
C HIS A 22 1.91 -10.39 7.20
N GLU A 23 2.19 -9.11 6.92
CA GLU A 23 3.34 -8.38 7.46
C GLU A 23 3.05 -6.87 7.55
N THR A 24 3.84 -6.15 8.35
CA THR A 24 3.80 -4.69 8.45
C THR A 24 5.21 -4.07 8.48
N VAL A 25 5.34 -2.84 8.00
CA VAL A 25 6.56 -2.04 8.11
C VAL A 25 6.21 -0.66 8.64
N HIS A 26 7.00 -0.16 9.60
CA HIS A 26 6.82 1.18 10.14
C HIS A 26 7.67 2.19 9.38
N LEU A 27 7.03 3.28 8.96
CA LEU A 27 7.69 4.40 8.31
C LEU A 27 7.66 5.63 9.23
N PRO A 28 8.75 6.40 9.33
CA PRO A 28 8.83 7.55 10.21
C PRO A 28 7.77 8.62 9.94
N MET A 29 7.38 8.81 8.67
CA MET A 29 6.48 9.87 8.26
C MET A 29 5.33 9.33 7.41
N GLY A 30 4.11 9.87 7.60
CA GLY A 30 2.93 9.46 6.83
C GLY A 30 3.06 9.67 5.32
N TRP A 31 3.75 10.74 4.89
CA TRP A 31 4.01 10.97 3.47
C TRP A 31 4.92 9.91 2.85
N GLN A 32 5.84 9.31 3.61
CA GLN A 32 6.66 8.19 3.13
C GLN A 32 5.79 6.95 2.93
N ALA A 33 4.85 6.69 3.83
CA ALA A 33 3.90 5.59 3.68
C ALA A 33 3.05 5.76 2.41
N LEU A 34 2.53 6.96 2.16
CA LEU A 34 1.78 7.24 0.94
C LEU A 34 2.63 7.07 -0.33
N LEU A 35 3.90 7.46 -0.32
CA LEU A 35 4.80 7.25 -1.46
C LEU A 35 5.09 5.76 -1.69
N VAL A 36 5.29 4.98 -0.62
CA VAL A 36 5.50 3.52 -0.71
C VAL A 36 4.28 2.85 -1.32
N GLU A 37 3.07 3.18 -0.83
CA GLU A 37 1.82 2.63 -1.38
C GLU A 37 1.68 2.97 -2.87
N GLN A 38 1.89 4.23 -3.24
CA GLN A 38 1.83 4.66 -4.63
C GLN A 38 2.85 3.95 -5.53
N ALA A 39 4.07 3.72 -5.05
CA ALA A 39 5.10 3.02 -5.80
C ALA A 39 4.71 1.54 -6.05
N VAL A 40 4.21 0.85 -5.03
CA VAL A 40 3.73 -0.53 -5.17
C VAL A 40 2.54 -0.59 -6.13
N LEU A 41 1.56 0.32 -5.98
CA LEU A 41 0.42 0.36 -6.89
C LEU A 41 0.81 0.73 -8.31
N ALA A 42 1.81 1.59 -8.52
CA ALA A 42 2.34 1.88 -9.85
C ALA A 42 2.96 0.63 -10.49
N ALA A 43 3.76 -0.12 -9.74
CA ALA A 43 4.32 -1.39 -10.20
C ALA A 43 3.23 -2.40 -10.59
N TRP A 44 2.20 -2.56 -9.74
CA TRP A 44 1.13 -3.52 -10.02
C TRP A 44 0.23 -3.08 -11.18
N ARG A 45 -0.18 -1.81 -11.20
CA ARG A 45 -1.19 -1.31 -12.15
C ARG A 45 -0.59 -0.90 -13.49
N LYS A 46 0.50 -0.12 -13.46
CA LYS A 46 1.06 0.50 -14.67
C LYS A 46 2.08 -0.40 -15.34
N GLU A 47 2.96 -1.02 -14.56
CA GLU A 47 4.07 -1.81 -15.12
C GLU A 47 3.63 -3.24 -15.43
N ARG A 48 2.87 -3.87 -14.53
CA ARG A 48 2.43 -5.27 -14.68
C ARG A 48 1.01 -5.44 -15.22
N GLY A 49 0.21 -4.36 -15.22
CA GLY A 49 -1.17 -4.39 -15.71
C GLY A 49 -2.13 -5.24 -14.88
N TRP A 50 -1.81 -5.53 -13.62
CA TRP A 50 -2.68 -6.32 -12.74
C TRP A 50 -3.82 -5.43 -12.26
N PRO A 51 -5.11 -5.80 -12.40
CA PRO A 51 -6.22 -5.00 -11.91
C PRO A 51 -6.43 -5.17 -10.39
N PRO A 52 -7.23 -4.30 -9.75
CA PRO A 52 -7.80 -4.58 -8.44
C PRO A 52 -8.53 -5.93 -8.44
N ALA A 53 -8.31 -6.75 -7.42
CA ALA A 53 -8.96 -8.06 -7.30
C ALA A 53 -10.38 -7.99 -6.75
N LEU A 54 -10.65 -6.96 -5.95
CA LEU A 54 -11.95 -6.70 -5.34
C LEU A 54 -12.58 -5.45 -5.93
N THR A 55 -13.90 -5.38 -5.83
CA THR A 55 -14.68 -4.18 -6.13
C THR A 55 -15.01 -3.40 -4.86
N ALA A 56 -15.56 -2.19 -5.01
CA ALA A 56 -16.08 -1.42 -3.88
C ALA A 56 -17.21 -2.14 -3.12
N ALA A 57 -17.98 -3.01 -3.81
CA ALA A 57 -19.04 -3.79 -3.18
C ALA A 57 -18.48 -4.94 -2.32
N ASP A 58 -17.37 -5.55 -2.75
CA ASP A 58 -16.69 -6.62 -2.01
C ASP A 58 -15.95 -6.09 -0.78
N MET A 59 -15.60 -4.79 -0.78
CA MET A 59 -14.85 -4.15 0.31
C MET A 59 -15.47 -2.79 0.70
N PRO A 60 -16.67 -2.77 1.34
CA PRO A 60 -17.39 -1.54 1.69
C PRO A 60 -16.62 -0.58 2.61
N GLN A 61 -15.64 -1.09 3.35
CA GLN A 61 -14.73 -0.34 4.22
C GLN A 61 -13.63 0.44 3.47
N ALA A 62 -13.69 0.49 2.14
CA ALA A 62 -12.68 1.06 1.23
C ALA A 62 -11.33 0.31 1.24
N GLY A 63 -10.45 0.63 0.28
CA GLY A 63 -9.15 -0.04 0.07
C GLY A 63 -9.15 -1.05 -1.09
N TYR A 64 -10.29 -1.25 -1.76
CA TYR A 64 -10.39 -2.24 -2.85
C TYR A 64 -9.38 -1.99 -3.99
N THR A 65 -9.04 -0.73 -4.26
CA THR A 65 -8.07 -0.33 -5.30
C THR A 65 -6.66 -0.84 -5.05
N GLU A 66 -6.34 -1.22 -3.81
CA GLU A 66 -5.02 -1.71 -3.37
C GLU A 66 -4.91 -3.24 -3.35
N THR A 67 -5.93 -3.94 -3.86
CA THR A 67 -6.01 -5.41 -3.84
C THR A 67 -5.39 -6.01 -5.10
N VAL A 68 -4.85 -7.22 -5.02
CA VAL A 68 -4.35 -7.96 -6.19
C VAL A 68 -4.61 -9.45 -5.99
N ALA A 69 -4.92 -10.15 -7.07
CA ALA A 69 -5.26 -11.56 -7.01
C ALA A 69 -3.97 -12.37 -6.82
N LEU A 70 -3.98 -13.35 -5.92
CA LEU A 70 -2.83 -14.24 -5.69
C LEU A 70 -2.47 -15.11 -6.92
N ALA A 71 -3.37 -15.18 -7.92
CA ALA A 71 -3.07 -15.78 -9.21
C ALA A 71 -2.00 -15.00 -10.01
N HIS A 72 -1.77 -13.72 -9.70
CA HIS A 72 -0.73 -12.92 -10.34
C HIS A 72 0.65 -13.11 -9.68
N ALA A 73 0.68 -13.26 -8.36
CA ALA A 73 1.90 -13.48 -7.59
C ALA A 73 1.58 -14.03 -6.19
N PRO A 74 2.46 -14.87 -5.62
CA PRO A 74 2.32 -15.33 -4.24
C PRO A 74 2.58 -14.17 -3.26
N VAL A 75 2.09 -14.31 -2.02
CA VAL A 75 2.12 -13.24 -1.01
C VAL A 75 3.54 -12.77 -0.69
N GLU A 76 4.52 -13.66 -0.74
CA GLU A 76 5.93 -13.36 -0.49
C GLU A 76 6.49 -12.41 -1.55
N THR A 77 6.13 -12.60 -2.81
CA THR A 77 6.52 -11.70 -3.90
C THR A 77 5.86 -10.33 -3.75
N LEU A 78 4.58 -10.30 -3.36
CA LEU A 78 3.87 -9.04 -3.09
C LEU A 78 4.50 -8.28 -1.92
N TRP A 79 5.00 -9.00 -0.91
CA TRP A 79 5.72 -8.40 0.21
C TRP A 79 7.09 -7.86 -0.20
N LEU A 80 7.82 -8.56 -1.07
CA LEU A 80 9.07 -8.06 -1.64
C LEU A 80 8.88 -6.74 -2.41
N ASP A 81 7.77 -6.56 -3.13
CA ASP A 81 7.45 -5.28 -3.78
C ASP A 81 7.32 -4.14 -2.75
N VAL A 82 6.73 -4.41 -1.58
CA VAL A 82 6.63 -3.43 -0.48
C VAL A 82 8.01 -3.07 0.05
N LEU A 83 8.86 -4.06 0.32
CA LEU A 83 10.22 -3.83 0.81
C LEU A 83 11.07 -3.06 -0.21
N GLN A 84 10.93 -3.37 -1.50
CA GLN A 84 11.60 -2.65 -2.57
C GLN A 84 11.14 -1.19 -2.63
N ALA A 85 9.83 -0.92 -2.54
CA ALA A 85 9.29 0.43 -2.50
C ALA A 85 9.75 1.20 -1.25
N CYS A 86 9.79 0.56 -0.08
CA CYS A 86 10.36 1.16 1.13
C CYS A 86 11.82 1.57 0.92
N SER A 87 12.64 0.69 0.34
CA SER A 87 14.03 1.01 0.02
C SER A 87 14.12 2.22 -0.92
N GLN A 88 13.34 2.24 -2.00
CA GLN A 88 13.34 3.36 -2.94
C GLN A 88 12.96 4.69 -2.29
N VAL A 89 11.92 4.72 -1.46
CA VAL A 89 11.43 5.94 -0.81
C VAL A 89 12.39 6.44 0.27
N LEU A 90 13.00 5.54 1.04
CA LEU A 90 13.92 5.91 2.11
C LEU A 90 15.27 6.40 1.58
N HIS A 91 15.73 5.87 0.44
CA HIS A 91 16.98 6.33 -0.20
C HIS A 91 16.76 7.51 -1.16
N GLY A 92 15.54 7.71 -1.67
CA GLY A 92 15.21 8.74 -2.65
C GLY A 92 15.03 10.16 -2.12
N GLY A 93 14.98 10.35 -0.78
CA GLY A 93 14.68 11.64 -0.16
C GLY A 93 13.25 12.15 -0.48
N ARG A 94 12.82 13.23 0.18
CA ARG A 94 11.56 13.91 -0.21
C ARG A 94 11.80 14.59 -1.56
N PRO A 95 10.96 14.40 -2.60
CA PRO A 95 11.04 15.25 -3.77
C PRO A 95 10.86 16.71 -3.33
N GLU A 96 11.83 17.57 -3.65
CA GLU A 96 11.72 19.02 -3.42
C GLU A 96 10.57 19.56 -4.27
N GLY A 97 9.43 19.86 -3.65
CA GLY A 97 8.27 20.36 -4.39
C GLY A 97 6.99 20.40 -3.58
N ASP A 98 7.00 21.14 -2.47
CA ASP A 98 5.79 21.83 -1.99
C ASP A 98 6.25 22.97 -1.07
N GLN A 99 6.54 24.12 -1.67
CA GLN A 99 6.58 25.40 -0.98
C GLN A 99 5.16 25.97 -1.06
N PRO A 100 4.53 26.34 0.05
CA PRO A 100 3.24 27.02 -0.02
C PRO A 100 3.44 28.33 -0.77
N ALA A 101 2.60 28.58 -1.78
CA ALA A 101 2.55 29.87 -2.45
C ALA A 101 2.30 30.97 -1.39
N ALA A 102 3.19 31.95 -1.36
CA ALA A 102 3.05 33.18 -0.60
C ALA A 102 1.98 34.10 -1.19
#